data_AF-A0A3L9Y7J4-F1
#
_entry.id   AF-A0A3L9Y7J4-F1
#
_cell.length_a   1.000
_cell.length_b   1.000
_cell.length_c   1.000
_cell.angle_alpha   90.00
_cell.angle_beta   90.00
_cell.angle_gamma   90.00
#
_symmetry.space_group_name_H-M   'P 1'
#
loop_
_entity.id
_entity.type
_entity.pdbx_description
1 polymer ?
#
loop_
_entity_poly.entity_id
_entity_poly.type
_entity_poly.pdbx_seq_one_letter_code
_entity_poly.pdbx_strand_id
1 'polypeptide(L)'
;MSNPTPPSHDSRQSWLAHLTEIGRAHGFFERIGKRHSALFVEEGPTLLVTFDEAARVYGQTEDGLPIGFDAVQRHEWSLLNIMASGQSWFRDADLYAFFDKLVDEGFFDSFDRVVFLGAGPMCGYAACAYAVTSPGARVLALGPAATQDREDAPFDMRFRGARRLNFTDRYGYAPYMVDGTTQTTIVYDPYDPPSAAHAALFRAPNTMRLPMRWCGANLFPLLARDGALARLLQDAARGRMTVHGFAKITRNARRNDPAYLKRLMARALDKGRRALARKVAAHGAEVTGHPDFAAALQTLGAAPGSQPTLPA
;
A
#
# COMPACT_ATOMS: atom_id res chain seq x y z
N MET A 1 -5.77 -19.40 24.60
CA MET A 1 -5.58 -20.02 23.28
C MET A 1 -4.25 -19.52 22.75
N SER A 2 -3.29 -20.42 22.59
CA SER A 2 -1.95 -20.14 22.12
C SER A 2 -2.04 -19.65 20.67
N ASN A 3 -1.51 -18.47 20.36
CA ASN A 3 -1.34 -18.06 18.96
C ASN A 3 -0.39 -19.06 18.30
N PRO A 4 -0.80 -19.80 17.24
CA PRO A 4 0.15 -20.59 16.48
C PRO A 4 1.17 -19.64 15.84
N THR A 5 2.45 -19.95 15.99
CA THR A 5 3.52 -19.28 15.24
C THR A 5 3.19 -19.41 13.74
N PRO A 6 3.18 -18.32 12.96
CA PRO A 6 2.91 -18.42 11.53
C PRO A 6 3.97 -19.33 10.88
N PRO A 7 3.58 -20.22 9.95
CA PRO A 7 4.53 -21.09 9.28
C PRO A 7 5.48 -20.24 8.43
N SER A 8 6.77 -20.29 8.72
CA SER A 8 7.80 -19.87 7.76
C SER A 8 7.74 -20.83 6.57
N HIS A 9 7.39 -20.33 5.38
CA HIS A 9 7.23 -21.19 4.20
C HIS A 9 8.59 -21.62 3.65
N ASP A 10 8.98 -22.87 3.91
CA ASP A 10 10.28 -23.42 3.45
C ASP A 10 10.45 -23.43 1.91
N SER A 11 9.36 -23.32 1.14
CA SER A 11 9.40 -23.25 -0.32
C SER A 11 8.20 -22.51 -0.91
N ARG A 12 8.29 -22.11 -2.18
CA ARG A 12 7.16 -21.55 -2.93
C ARG A 12 6.01 -22.56 -3.06
N GLN A 13 6.31 -23.85 -3.13
CA GLN A 13 5.31 -24.90 -3.24
C GLN A 13 4.51 -25.05 -1.94
N SER A 14 5.18 -25.06 -0.78
CA SER A 14 4.50 -25.13 0.52
C SER A 14 3.65 -23.88 0.78
N TRP A 15 4.12 -22.70 0.37
CA TRP A 15 3.33 -21.46 0.42
C TRP A 15 2.05 -21.56 -0.43
N LEU A 16 2.15 -22.01 -1.68
CA LEU A 16 0.97 -22.19 -2.54
C LEU A 16 0.01 -23.26 -1.98
N ALA A 17 0.54 -24.33 -1.39
CA ALA A 17 -0.27 -25.35 -0.74
C ALA A 17 -1.02 -24.78 0.48
N HIS A 18 -0.36 -23.92 1.28
CA HIS A 18 -1.00 -23.24 2.40
C HIS A 18 -2.16 -22.34 1.94
N LEU A 19 -1.95 -21.52 0.90
CA LEU A 19 -3.03 -20.70 0.33
C LEU A 19 -4.17 -21.54 -0.25
N THR A 20 -3.84 -22.69 -0.85
CA THR A 20 -4.83 -23.66 -1.35
C THR A 20 -5.69 -24.21 -0.22
N GLU A 21 -5.09 -24.51 0.93
CA GLU A 21 -5.82 -25.03 2.09
C GLU A 21 -6.76 -23.97 2.68
N ILE A 22 -6.30 -22.74 2.83
CA ILE A 22 -7.15 -21.61 3.24
C ILE A 22 -8.34 -21.46 2.28
N GLY A 23 -8.06 -21.46 0.97
CA GLY A 23 -9.10 -21.37 -0.05
C GLY A 23 -10.11 -22.52 0.05
N ARG A 24 -9.67 -23.77 0.21
CA ARG A 24 -10.58 -24.92 0.35
C ARG A 24 -11.47 -24.84 1.58
N ALA A 25 -10.95 -24.31 2.69
CA ALA A 25 -11.67 -24.23 3.94
C ALA A 25 -12.72 -23.10 3.96
N HIS A 26 -12.42 -21.96 3.32
CA HIS A 26 -13.22 -20.74 3.49
C HIS A 26 -13.68 -20.07 2.18
N GLY A 27 -13.39 -20.62 1.01
CA GLY A 27 -13.79 -20.03 -0.27
C GLY A 27 -13.13 -20.72 -1.45
N PHE A 28 -12.18 -20.06 -2.11
CA PHE A 28 -11.38 -20.69 -3.16
C PHE A 28 -9.96 -20.11 -3.27
N PHE A 29 -9.05 -20.91 -3.81
CA PHE A 29 -7.77 -20.42 -4.32
C PHE A 29 -7.56 -20.97 -5.72
N GLU A 30 -7.54 -20.09 -6.72
CA GLU A 30 -7.46 -20.50 -8.11
C GLU A 30 -6.45 -19.67 -8.90
N ARG A 31 -5.96 -20.27 -9.97
CA ARG A 31 -5.03 -19.61 -10.88
C ARG A 31 -5.82 -18.92 -12.00
N ILE A 32 -5.47 -17.67 -12.25
CA ILE A 32 -6.05 -16.84 -13.31
C ILE A 32 -5.00 -16.65 -14.39
N GLY A 33 -5.16 -17.40 -15.49
CA GLY A 33 -4.22 -17.40 -16.59
C GLY A 33 -2.81 -17.83 -16.20
N LYS A 34 -1.80 -17.18 -16.78
CA LYS A 34 -0.38 -17.50 -16.51
C LYS A 34 0.25 -16.63 -15.42
N ARG A 35 -0.35 -15.48 -15.13
CA ARG A 35 0.30 -14.41 -14.36
C ARG A 35 -0.44 -13.97 -13.11
N HIS A 36 -1.63 -14.54 -12.84
CA HIS A 36 -2.42 -14.15 -11.69
C HIS A 36 -2.96 -15.37 -10.93
N SER A 37 -3.33 -15.14 -9.68
CA SER A 37 -4.10 -16.07 -8.86
C SER A 37 -5.04 -15.30 -7.96
N ALA A 38 -6.21 -15.85 -7.68
CA ALA A 38 -7.17 -15.30 -6.74
C ALA A 38 -7.28 -16.19 -5.51
N LEU A 39 -7.27 -15.56 -4.34
CA LEU A 39 -7.67 -16.16 -3.07
C LEU A 39 -8.96 -15.47 -2.61
N PHE A 40 -10.03 -16.22 -2.48
CA PHE A 40 -11.28 -15.78 -1.88
C PHE A 40 -11.52 -16.49 -0.56
N VAL A 41 -11.90 -15.72 0.46
CA VAL A 41 -12.24 -16.16 1.81
C VAL A 41 -13.54 -15.47 2.19
N GLU A 42 -14.57 -16.24 2.49
CA GLU A 42 -15.91 -15.78 2.85
C GLU A 42 -16.12 -15.93 4.36
N GLU A 43 -16.27 -14.80 5.06
CA GLU A 43 -16.47 -14.77 6.52
C GLU A 43 -17.59 -13.84 6.95
N GLY A 44 -17.87 -12.78 6.18
CA GLY A 44 -18.90 -11.83 6.55
C GLY A 44 -19.24 -10.79 5.48
N PRO A 45 -20.11 -9.82 5.81
CA PRO A 45 -20.81 -8.98 4.83
C PRO A 45 -19.97 -7.83 4.26
N THR A 46 -18.75 -7.63 4.76
CA THR A 46 -17.82 -6.64 4.19
C THR A 46 -16.76 -7.37 3.38
N LEU A 47 -16.72 -7.10 2.08
CA LEU A 47 -15.70 -7.60 1.16
C LEU A 47 -14.53 -6.63 1.07
N LEU A 48 -13.34 -7.13 1.36
CA LEU A 48 -12.08 -6.50 1.07
C LEU A 48 -11.51 -7.07 -0.23
N VAL A 49 -11.37 -6.26 -1.27
CA VAL A 49 -10.70 -6.63 -2.51
C VAL A 49 -9.28 -6.09 -2.50
N THR A 50 -8.27 -6.96 -2.51
CA THR A 50 -6.86 -6.54 -2.45
C THR A 50 -6.03 -7.01 -3.63
N PHE A 51 -4.99 -6.25 -3.93
CA PHE A 51 -4.06 -6.55 -5.01
C PHE A 51 -2.63 -6.64 -4.46
N ASP A 52 -1.94 -7.74 -4.77
CA ASP A 52 -0.61 -8.04 -4.24
C ASP A 52 0.36 -8.45 -5.34
N GLU A 53 1.66 -8.27 -5.07
CA GLU A 53 2.72 -8.94 -5.81
C GLU A 53 3.04 -10.25 -5.10
N ALA A 54 2.90 -11.39 -5.80
CA ALA A 54 3.15 -12.72 -5.22
C ALA A 54 4.54 -12.82 -4.58
N ALA A 55 5.55 -12.20 -5.20
CA ALA A 55 6.92 -12.18 -4.68
C ALA A 55 7.04 -11.38 -3.36
N ARG A 56 6.24 -10.32 -3.18
CA ARG A 56 6.20 -9.57 -1.93
C ARG A 56 5.49 -10.37 -0.84
N VAL A 57 4.34 -10.97 -1.16
CA VAL A 57 3.60 -11.81 -0.19
C VAL A 57 4.50 -12.94 0.28
N TYR A 58 5.08 -13.71 -0.63
CA TYR A 58 5.97 -14.81 -0.28
C TYR A 58 7.24 -14.37 0.46
N GLY A 59 7.91 -13.30 0.01
CA GLY A 59 9.26 -12.96 0.47
C GLY A 59 9.35 -11.89 1.56
N GLN A 60 8.27 -11.17 1.87
CA GLN A 60 8.31 -10.01 2.76
C GLN A 60 7.18 -9.98 3.81
N THR A 61 6.30 -10.98 3.84
CA THR A 61 5.31 -11.14 4.91
C THR A 61 5.71 -12.29 5.83
N GLU A 62 5.49 -12.14 7.13
CA GLU A 62 5.91 -13.16 8.12
C GLU A 62 5.06 -14.44 8.03
N ASP A 63 3.80 -14.31 7.62
CA ASP A 63 2.81 -15.39 7.52
C ASP A 63 2.57 -15.88 6.08
N GLY A 64 3.13 -15.19 5.09
CA GLY A 64 2.86 -15.47 3.68
C GLY A 64 1.45 -15.09 3.25
N LEU A 65 0.76 -14.21 3.99
CA LEU A 65 -0.63 -13.84 3.74
C LEU A 65 -0.74 -12.48 3.03
N PRO A 66 -1.80 -12.29 2.22
CA PRO A 66 -1.97 -11.07 1.44
C PRO A 66 -2.25 -9.84 2.30
N ILE A 67 -2.12 -8.66 1.70
CA ILE A 67 -2.42 -7.41 2.38
C ILE A 67 -3.87 -7.39 2.87
N GLY A 68 -4.04 -7.06 4.15
CA GLY A 68 -5.36 -6.93 4.77
C GLY A 68 -5.97 -8.25 5.26
N PHE A 69 -5.26 -9.40 5.17
CA PHE A 69 -5.76 -10.67 5.70
C PHE A 69 -6.11 -10.62 7.20
N ASP A 70 -5.40 -9.80 7.98
CA ASP A 70 -5.75 -9.48 9.37
C ASP A 70 -7.22 -9.06 9.57
N ALA A 71 -7.84 -8.43 8.56
CA ALA A 71 -9.24 -8.01 8.64
C ALA A 71 -10.21 -9.20 8.65
N VAL A 72 -9.85 -10.30 7.97
CA VAL A 72 -10.59 -11.56 8.00
C VAL A 72 -10.65 -12.07 9.44
N GLN A 73 -9.49 -12.19 10.08
CA GLN A 73 -9.37 -12.75 11.43
C GLN A 73 -9.93 -11.86 12.54
N ARG A 74 -9.83 -10.54 12.39
CA ARG A 74 -10.15 -9.59 13.48
C ARG A 74 -11.51 -8.92 13.33
N HIS A 75 -12.08 -8.92 12.13
CA HIS A 75 -13.31 -8.18 11.82
C HIS A 75 -14.34 -9.00 11.06
N GLU A 76 -14.09 -10.29 10.82
CA GLU A 76 -15.00 -11.18 10.09
C GLU A 76 -15.33 -10.59 8.70
N TRP A 77 -14.31 -10.04 8.03
CA TRP A 77 -14.45 -9.55 6.67
C TRP A 77 -14.15 -10.65 5.67
N SER A 78 -14.94 -10.70 4.61
CA SER A 78 -14.59 -11.50 3.44
C SER A 78 -13.44 -10.83 2.68
N LEU A 79 -12.60 -11.62 2.02
CA LEU A 79 -11.42 -11.15 1.30
C LEU A 79 -11.40 -11.77 -0.09
N LEU A 80 -11.28 -10.94 -1.13
CA LEU A 80 -10.88 -11.35 -2.47
C LEU A 80 -9.52 -10.74 -2.78
N ASN A 81 -8.47 -11.54 -2.76
CA ASN A 81 -7.12 -11.11 -3.07
C ASN A 81 -6.67 -11.57 -4.46
N ILE A 82 -6.14 -10.66 -5.27
CA ILE A 82 -5.54 -10.95 -6.57
C ILE A 82 -4.03 -10.77 -6.48
N MET A 83 -3.28 -11.84 -6.71
CA MET A 83 -1.82 -11.84 -6.71
C MET A 83 -1.27 -11.83 -8.13
N ALA A 84 -0.41 -10.86 -8.44
CA ALA A 84 0.36 -10.81 -9.67
C ALA A 84 1.70 -11.54 -9.55
N SER A 85 1.98 -12.40 -10.53
CA SER A 85 3.31 -12.96 -10.77
C SER A 85 4.12 -12.01 -11.67
N GLY A 86 5.02 -11.27 -11.01
CA GLY A 86 5.85 -10.24 -11.63
C GLY A 86 5.06 -8.97 -11.98
N GLN A 87 5.66 -8.08 -12.77
CA GLN A 87 5.04 -6.80 -13.16
C GLN A 87 4.03 -7.00 -14.29
N SER A 88 2.89 -7.61 -14.01
CA SER A 88 1.79 -7.79 -14.98
C SER A 88 0.95 -6.54 -15.13
N TRP A 89 1.01 -5.63 -14.15
CA TRP A 89 0.13 -4.48 -14.04
C TRP A 89 -1.35 -4.84 -13.98
N PHE A 90 -1.65 -6.12 -13.69
CA PHE A 90 -3.02 -6.63 -13.74
C PHE A 90 -3.67 -6.38 -15.12
N ARG A 91 -2.85 -6.38 -16.18
CA ARG A 91 -3.24 -6.20 -17.59
C ARG A 91 -3.16 -7.54 -18.31
N ASP A 92 -4.18 -8.37 -18.14
CA ASP A 92 -4.24 -9.71 -18.73
C ASP A 92 -5.69 -10.09 -19.01
N ALA A 93 -5.96 -10.64 -20.19
CA ALA A 93 -7.31 -10.95 -20.65
C ALA A 93 -8.01 -12.00 -19.77
N ASP A 94 -7.26 -12.95 -19.22
CA ASP A 94 -7.81 -13.96 -18.30
C ASP A 94 -8.29 -13.29 -16.99
N LEU A 95 -7.59 -12.25 -16.55
CA LEU A 95 -7.99 -11.49 -15.36
C LEU A 95 -9.22 -10.60 -15.62
N TYR A 96 -9.31 -10.06 -16.83
CA TYR A 96 -10.49 -9.30 -17.24
C TYR A 96 -11.74 -10.18 -17.25
N ALA A 97 -11.64 -11.37 -17.85
CA ALA A 97 -12.73 -12.34 -17.90
C ALA A 97 -13.13 -12.83 -16.49
N PHE A 98 -12.15 -13.01 -15.59
CA PHE A 98 -12.42 -13.33 -14.20
C PHE A 98 -13.30 -12.27 -13.52
N PHE A 99 -12.94 -10.98 -13.62
CA PHE A 99 -13.74 -9.91 -13.02
C PHE A 99 -15.10 -9.74 -13.70
N ASP A 100 -15.20 -9.92 -15.02
CA ASP A 100 -16.49 -9.88 -15.73
C ASP A 100 -17.42 -10.96 -15.24
N LYS A 101 -16.91 -12.18 -15.10
CA LYS A 101 -17.69 -13.30 -14.56
C LYS A 101 -18.22 -12.97 -13.16
N LEU A 102 -17.38 -12.40 -12.27
CA LEU A 102 -17.83 -11.97 -10.94
C LEU A 102 -18.94 -10.92 -11.02
N VAL A 103 -18.86 -9.97 -11.94
CA VAL A 103 -19.91 -8.96 -12.15
C VAL A 103 -21.19 -9.61 -12.67
N ASP A 104 -21.10 -10.44 -13.71
CA ASP A 104 -22.23 -11.11 -14.34
C ASP A 104 -22.96 -12.04 -13.35
N GLU A 105 -22.24 -12.64 -12.41
CA GLU A 105 -22.78 -13.50 -11.35
C GLU A 105 -23.31 -12.71 -10.14
N GLY A 106 -23.22 -11.38 -10.13
CA GLY A 106 -23.67 -10.55 -9.01
C GLY A 106 -22.84 -10.75 -7.73
N PHE A 107 -21.59 -11.20 -7.85
CA PHE A 107 -20.72 -11.53 -6.71
C PHE A 107 -20.60 -10.36 -5.73
N PHE A 108 -20.35 -9.15 -6.25
CA PHE A 108 -20.16 -7.96 -5.42
C PHE A 108 -21.45 -7.50 -4.72
N ASP A 109 -22.62 -7.83 -5.27
CA ASP A 109 -23.93 -7.45 -4.72
C ASP A 109 -24.31 -8.30 -3.50
N SER A 110 -23.59 -9.40 -3.28
CA SER A 110 -23.75 -10.27 -2.09
C SER A 110 -23.18 -9.64 -0.81
N PHE A 111 -22.51 -8.49 -0.90
CA PHE A 111 -21.86 -7.83 0.23
C PHE A 111 -22.44 -6.45 0.51
N ASP A 112 -22.69 -6.14 1.78
CA ASP A 112 -23.15 -4.82 2.22
C ASP A 112 -22.14 -3.70 1.90
N ARG A 113 -20.85 -4.05 1.91
CA ARG A 113 -19.75 -3.11 1.72
C ARG A 113 -18.61 -3.75 0.95
N VAL A 114 -18.15 -3.08 -0.09
CA VAL A 114 -16.95 -3.47 -0.84
C VAL A 114 -15.88 -2.40 -0.71
N VAL A 115 -14.66 -2.81 -0.37
CA VAL A 115 -13.49 -1.93 -0.22
C VAL A 115 -12.32 -2.46 -1.03
N PHE A 116 -11.80 -1.66 -1.94
CA PHE A 116 -10.61 -1.97 -2.73
C PHE A 116 -9.36 -1.40 -2.05
N LEU A 117 -8.33 -2.23 -1.86
CA LEU A 117 -7.05 -1.86 -1.27
C LEU A 117 -5.89 -2.26 -2.17
N GLY A 118 -5.00 -1.31 -2.45
CA GLY A 118 -3.79 -1.56 -3.21
C GLY A 118 -2.63 -0.71 -2.70
N ALA A 119 -1.45 -1.32 -2.63
CA ALA A 119 -0.26 -0.65 -2.10
C ALA A 119 0.92 -0.67 -3.08
N GLY A 120 1.46 0.51 -3.36
CA GLY A 120 2.48 0.76 -4.37
C GLY A 120 1.88 1.11 -5.74
N PRO A 121 2.73 1.50 -6.71
CA PRO A 121 2.27 2.00 -8.01
C PRO A 121 1.40 1.01 -8.78
N MET A 122 1.78 -0.27 -8.80
CA MET A 122 1.09 -1.31 -9.58
C MET A 122 -0.18 -1.83 -8.89
N CYS A 123 -0.10 -2.22 -7.62
CA CYS A 123 -1.26 -2.73 -6.88
C CYS A 123 -2.28 -1.63 -6.57
N GLY A 124 -1.81 -0.41 -6.27
CA GLY A 124 -2.67 0.76 -6.11
C GLY A 124 -3.39 1.11 -7.41
N TYR A 125 -2.71 1.02 -8.56
CA TYR A 125 -3.34 1.13 -9.87
C TYR A 125 -4.49 0.13 -10.02
N ALA A 126 -4.24 -1.15 -9.74
CA ALA A 126 -5.26 -2.19 -9.89
C ALA A 126 -6.46 -1.99 -8.96
N ALA A 127 -6.23 -1.62 -7.70
CA ALA A 127 -7.30 -1.30 -6.76
C ALA A 127 -8.20 -0.16 -7.27
N CYS A 128 -7.65 0.85 -7.95
CA CYS A 128 -8.43 1.91 -8.58
C CYS A 128 -9.07 1.46 -9.89
N ALA A 129 -8.36 0.72 -10.74
CA ALA A 129 -8.79 0.28 -12.06
C ALA A 129 -9.96 -0.71 -12.03
N TYR A 130 -9.96 -1.64 -11.09
CA TYR A 130 -11.00 -2.65 -10.94
C TYR A 130 -12.16 -2.20 -10.02
N ALA A 131 -12.08 -1.03 -9.40
CA ALA A 131 -13.16 -0.53 -8.55
C ALA A 131 -14.49 -0.35 -9.31
N VAL A 132 -14.43 -0.17 -10.63
CA VAL A 132 -15.61 -0.07 -11.50
C VAL A 132 -16.48 -1.34 -11.50
N THR A 133 -15.93 -2.50 -11.10
CA THR A 133 -16.69 -3.76 -11.03
C THR A 133 -17.66 -3.79 -9.85
N SER A 134 -17.57 -2.84 -8.93
CA SER A 134 -18.49 -2.71 -7.81
C SER A 134 -18.84 -1.22 -7.60
N PRO A 135 -19.84 -0.70 -8.33
CA PRO A 135 -20.34 0.65 -8.12
C PRO A 135 -20.74 0.86 -6.65
N GLY A 136 -20.44 2.03 -6.09
CA GLY A 136 -20.66 2.32 -4.67
C GLY A 136 -19.58 1.77 -3.72
N ALA A 137 -18.60 1.01 -4.21
CA ALA A 137 -17.44 0.59 -3.41
C ALA A 137 -16.63 1.78 -2.88
N ARG A 138 -15.68 1.51 -2.00
CA ARG A 138 -14.69 2.48 -1.53
C ARG A 138 -13.29 2.03 -1.91
N VAL A 139 -12.38 2.97 -2.15
CA VAL A 139 -11.00 2.66 -2.55
C VAL A 139 -10.03 3.29 -1.57
N LEU A 140 -9.04 2.53 -1.12
CA LEU A 140 -7.86 3.00 -0.40
C LEU A 140 -6.61 2.59 -1.17
N ALA A 141 -6.00 3.52 -1.89
CA ALA A 141 -4.81 3.26 -2.69
C ALA A 141 -3.58 4.00 -2.15
N LEU A 142 -2.49 3.27 -1.90
CA LEU A 142 -1.26 3.81 -1.33
C LEU A 142 -0.21 3.97 -2.44
N GLY A 143 0.02 5.20 -2.88
CA GLY A 143 0.94 5.55 -3.97
C GLY A 143 0.56 4.93 -5.32
N PRO A 144 -0.71 4.94 -5.75
CA PRO A 144 -1.11 4.34 -7.03
C PRO A 144 -0.50 5.08 -8.22
N ALA A 145 -0.16 4.34 -9.26
CA ALA A 145 -0.09 4.94 -10.59
C ALA A 145 -1.50 5.14 -11.13
N ALA A 146 -1.74 6.21 -11.87
CA ALA A 146 -2.97 6.41 -12.61
C ALA A 146 -3.02 5.54 -13.89
N THR A 147 -1.87 5.42 -14.56
CA THR A 147 -1.66 4.69 -15.80
C THR A 147 -0.16 4.50 -16.02
N GLN A 148 0.25 3.63 -16.96
CA GLN A 148 1.61 3.65 -17.52
C GLN A 148 1.60 3.95 -19.03
N ASP A 149 0.48 4.44 -19.55
CA ASP A 149 0.43 5.03 -20.88
C ASP A 149 1.41 6.21 -20.98
N ARG A 150 2.16 6.26 -22.08
CA ARG A 150 3.19 7.28 -22.29
C ARG A 150 2.59 8.66 -22.56
N GLU A 151 1.40 8.73 -23.15
CA GLU A 151 0.73 10.00 -23.46
C GLU A 151 0.28 10.70 -22.18
N ASP A 152 -0.28 9.95 -21.24
CA ASP A 152 -0.79 10.46 -19.96
C ASP A 152 0.29 10.59 -18.87
N ALA A 153 1.26 9.66 -18.85
CA ALA A 153 2.30 9.60 -17.83
C ALA A 153 3.74 9.67 -18.40
N PRO A 154 4.07 10.66 -19.25
CA PRO A 154 5.43 10.81 -19.80
C PRO A 154 6.47 11.07 -18.71
N PHE A 155 6.03 11.61 -17.56
CA PHE A 155 6.85 11.94 -16.40
C PHE A 155 7.35 10.71 -15.62
N ASP A 156 6.67 9.55 -15.71
CA ASP A 156 7.06 8.36 -14.94
C ASP A 156 8.01 7.46 -15.75
N MET A 157 9.27 7.48 -15.36
CA MET A 157 10.34 6.70 -15.99
C MET A 157 10.68 5.43 -15.20
N ARG A 158 10.01 5.15 -14.08
CA ARG A 158 10.34 4.03 -13.17
C ARG A 158 9.99 2.67 -13.79
N PHE A 159 8.94 2.59 -14.60
CA PHE A 159 8.40 1.34 -15.12
C PHE A 159 8.36 1.30 -16.65
N ARG A 160 9.50 1.58 -17.32
CA ARG A 160 9.59 1.59 -18.79
C ARG A 160 9.07 0.31 -19.44
N GLY A 161 9.29 -0.84 -18.81
CA GLY A 161 8.82 -2.13 -19.31
C GLY A 161 7.30 -2.26 -19.36
N ALA A 162 6.57 -1.52 -18.53
CA ALA A 162 5.10 -1.52 -18.47
C ALA A 162 4.46 -0.79 -19.67
N ARG A 163 5.18 0.15 -20.31
CA ARG A 163 4.68 0.95 -21.44
C ARG A 163 4.28 0.14 -22.67
N ARG A 164 4.67 -1.13 -22.74
CA ARG A 164 4.25 -2.06 -23.81
C ARG A 164 2.84 -2.63 -23.60
N LEU A 165 2.30 -2.48 -22.39
CA LEU A 165 0.95 -2.94 -22.06
C LEU A 165 -0.05 -1.86 -22.48
N ASN A 166 -1.25 -2.29 -22.85
CA ASN A 166 -2.35 -1.37 -23.16
C ASN A 166 -2.89 -0.77 -21.84
N PHE A 167 -3.05 0.55 -21.74
CA PHE A 167 -3.71 1.24 -20.61
C PHE A 167 -4.88 2.15 -21.06
N THR A 168 -5.32 2.02 -22.31
CA THR A 168 -6.40 2.81 -22.90
C THR A 168 -7.68 2.00 -23.10
N ASP A 169 -7.61 0.67 -23.03
CA ASP A 169 -8.79 -0.20 -23.06
C ASP A 169 -9.45 -0.36 -21.67
N ARG A 170 -10.31 -1.37 -21.53
CA ARG A 170 -11.00 -1.75 -20.29
C ARG A 170 -10.06 -1.80 -19.07
N TYR A 171 -10.51 -1.28 -17.93
CA TYR A 171 -9.71 -1.14 -16.70
C TYR A 171 -8.39 -0.37 -16.92
N GLY A 172 -8.22 0.36 -18.03
CA GLY A 172 -6.94 0.92 -18.46
C GLY A 172 -6.53 2.15 -17.68
N TYR A 173 -7.38 3.17 -17.69
CA TYR A 173 -7.09 4.45 -17.04
C TYR A 173 -7.76 4.55 -15.67
N ALA A 174 -7.00 4.28 -14.61
CA ALA A 174 -7.53 4.17 -13.25
C ALA A 174 -8.31 5.40 -12.74
N PRO A 175 -7.95 6.66 -13.08
CA PRO A 175 -8.74 7.82 -12.68
C PRO A 175 -10.18 7.85 -13.19
N TYR A 176 -10.48 7.20 -14.33
CA TYR A 176 -11.86 7.08 -14.82
C TYR A 176 -12.60 5.91 -14.19
N MET A 177 -11.88 4.84 -13.85
CA MET A 177 -12.49 3.63 -13.27
C MET A 177 -12.98 3.83 -11.83
N VAL A 178 -12.56 4.90 -11.17
CA VAL A 178 -12.99 5.22 -9.80
C VAL A 178 -14.22 6.13 -9.75
N ASP A 179 -14.80 6.54 -10.88
CA ASP A 179 -15.89 7.54 -10.90
C ASP A 179 -17.17 7.04 -10.21
N GLY A 180 -17.47 5.74 -10.34
CA GLY A 180 -18.63 5.10 -9.72
C GLY A 180 -18.49 4.76 -8.23
N THR A 181 -17.37 5.07 -7.58
CA THR A 181 -17.14 4.70 -6.17
C THR A 181 -17.77 5.72 -5.22
N THR A 182 -18.12 5.31 -4.00
CA THR A 182 -18.61 6.25 -2.97
C THR A 182 -17.51 7.20 -2.51
N GLN A 183 -16.29 6.67 -2.35
CA GLN A 183 -15.13 7.46 -1.93
C GLN A 183 -13.84 6.78 -2.38
N THR A 184 -12.96 7.54 -3.03
CA THR A 184 -11.62 7.10 -3.42
C THR A 184 -10.57 7.85 -2.64
N THR A 185 -9.80 7.16 -1.81
CA THR A 185 -8.71 7.74 -1.02
C THR A 185 -7.36 7.42 -1.65
N ILE A 186 -6.70 8.44 -2.18
CA ILE A 186 -5.37 8.34 -2.80
C ILE A 186 -4.33 8.88 -1.83
N VAL A 187 -3.50 8.01 -1.28
CA VAL A 187 -2.41 8.39 -0.37
C VAL A 187 -1.12 8.50 -1.16
N TYR A 188 -0.35 9.57 -1.00
CA TYR A 188 0.88 9.78 -1.78
C TYR A 188 1.87 10.67 -1.04
N ASP A 189 3.17 10.59 -1.36
CA ASP A 189 4.14 11.58 -0.90
C ASP A 189 4.25 12.72 -1.92
N PRO A 190 3.90 13.98 -1.58
CA PRO A 190 4.07 15.11 -2.49
C PRO A 190 5.54 15.44 -2.80
N TYR A 191 6.50 14.89 -2.06
CA TYR A 191 7.93 15.05 -2.32
C TYR A 191 8.53 13.93 -3.17
N ASP A 192 7.73 12.94 -3.57
CA ASP A 192 8.09 12.00 -4.63
C ASP A 192 7.41 12.46 -5.94
N PRO A 193 8.13 13.13 -6.87
CA PRO A 193 7.49 13.77 -8.02
C PRO A 193 6.65 12.83 -8.89
N PRO A 194 7.08 11.59 -9.20
CA PRO A 194 6.23 10.66 -9.94
C PRO A 194 4.94 10.29 -9.20
N SER A 195 4.99 10.00 -7.90
CA SER A 195 3.77 9.68 -7.13
C SER A 195 2.85 10.89 -7.00
N ALA A 196 3.41 12.10 -6.84
CA ALA A 196 2.63 13.34 -6.79
C ALA A 196 1.91 13.62 -8.12
N ALA A 197 2.61 13.42 -9.24
CA ALA A 197 2.04 13.59 -10.58
C ALA A 197 0.92 12.57 -10.87
N HIS A 198 1.12 11.29 -10.53
CA HIS A 198 0.04 10.28 -10.62
C HIS A 198 -1.16 10.63 -9.75
N ALA A 199 -0.95 11.02 -8.49
CA ALA A 199 -2.03 11.42 -7.61
C ALA A 199 -2.83 12.62 -8.18
N ALA A 200 -2.18 13.56 -8.87
CA ALA A 200 -2.83 14.73 -9.46
C ALA A 200 -3.76 14.39 -10.65
N LEU A 201 -3.61 13.21 -11.28
CA LEU A 201 -4.47 12.74 -12.35
C LEU A 201 -5.84 12.26 -11.83
N PHE A 202 -5.92 11.79 -10.57
CA PHE A 202 -7.20 11.44 -9.94
C PHE A 202 -7.96 12.71 -9.55
N ARG A 203 -8.94 13.10 -10.38
CA ARG A 203 -9.71 14.35 -10.26
C ARG A 203 -11.21 14.16 -10.04
N ALA A 204 -11.70 12.92 -9.98
CA ALA A 204 -13.11 12.63 -9.75
C ALA A 204 -13.59 13.27 -8.43
N PRO A 205 -14.85 13.75 -8.36
CA PRO A 205 -15.35 14.51 -7.21
C PRO A 205 -15.38 13.70 -5.90
N ASN A 206 -15.50 12.38 -6.01
CA ASN A 206 -15.43 11.42 -4.90
C ASN A 206 -13.99 11.11 -4.44
N THR A 207 -12.97 11.72 -5.06
CA THR A 207 -11.55 11.43 -4.78
C THR A 207 -10.98 12.39 -3.73
N MET A 208 -10.48 11.81 -2.64
CA MET A 208 -9.69 12.49 -1.62
C MET A 208 -8.21 12.14 -1.74
N ARG A 209 -7.38 13.14 -2.05
CA ARG A 209 -5.93 13.00 -2.15
C ARG A 209 -5.28 13.41 -0.83
N LEU A 210 -4.62 12.46 -0.16
CA LEU A 210 -4.06 12.62 1.19
C LEU A 210 -2.53 12.57 1.18
N PRO A 211 -1.84 13.69 1.47
CA PRO A 211 -0.39 13.75 1.41
C PRO A 211 0.29 13.14 2.65
N MET A 212 1.27 12.27 2.42
CA MET A 212 2.21 11.72 3.40
C MET A 212 3.63 12.21 3.10
N ARG A 213 3.91 13.44 3.53
CA ARG A 213 5.17 14.13 3.27
C ARG A 213 6.37 13.35 3.83
N TRP A 214 7.40 13.18 3.00
CA TRP A 214 8.70 12.57 3.35
C TRP A 214 8.65 11.07 3.70
N CYS A 215 7.61 10.39 3.26
CA CYS A 215 7.46 8.95 3.41
C CYS A 215 8.06 8.16 2.24
N GLY A 216 8.34 8.81 1.11
CA GLY A 216 8.82 8.19 -0.12
C GLY A 216 7.73 7.48 -0.91
N ALA A 217 8.12 6.79 -1.98
CA ALA A 217 7.18 6.11 -2.89
C ALA A 217 6.53 4.86 -2.27
N ASN A 218 7.25 4.12 -1.41
CA ASN A 218 6.72 2.93 -0.75
C ASN A 218 6.15 3.27 0.64
N LEU A 219 4.84 3.53 0.69
CA LEU A 219 4.14 3.90 1.91
C LEU A 219 3.74 2.70 2.79
N PHE A 220 3.73 1.50 2.22
CA PHE A 220 3.17 0.31 2.87
C PHE A 220 3.90 -0.09 4.15
N PRO A 221 5.24 -0.25 4.19
CA PRO A 221 5.95 -0.68 5.40
C PRO A 221 5.68 0.24 6.61
N LEU A 222 5.65 1.55 6.36
CA LEU A 222 5.37 2.55 7.39
C LEU A 222 3.94 2.42 7.94
N LEU A 223 2.95 2.15 7.08
CA LEU A 223 1.56 2.02 7.49
C LEU A 223 1.23 0.64 8.10
N ALA A 224 1.95 -0.42 7.71
CA ALA A 224 1.75 -1.76 8.21
C ALA A 224 2.23 -1.93 9.67
N ARG A 225 3.41 -1.37 10.00
CA ARG A 225 4.13 -1.63 11.27
C ARG A 225 3.30 -1.46 12.55
N ASP A 226 2.50 -0.40 12.64
CA ASP A 226 1.75 -0.04 13.87
C ASP A 226 0.22 -0.24 13.72
N GLY A 227 -0.21 -1.11 12.80
CA GLY A 227 -1.63 -1.31 12.48
C GLY A 227 -2.32 -0.05 11.96
N ALA A 228 -1.57 0.94 11.46
CA ALA A 228 -2.12 2.17 10.92
C ALA A 228 -2.95 1.89 9.67
N LEU A 229 -2.49 0.96 8.82
CA LEU A 229 -3.24 0.50 7.67
C LEU A 229 -4.59 -0.11 8.07
N ALA A 230 -4.63 -0.98 9.09
CA ALA A 230 -5.88 -1.58 9.57
C ALA A 230 -6.88 -0.51 10.05
N ARG A 231 -6.41 0.51 10.79
CA ARG A 231 -7.26 1.64 11.22
C ARG A 231 -7.78 2.46 10.03
N LEU A 232 -6.91 2.75 9.06
CA LEU A 232 -7.31 3.46 7.83
C LEU A 232 -8.35 2.65 7.04
N LEU A 233 -8.14 1.35 6.94
CA LEU A 233 -9.04 0.45 6.23
C LEU A 233 -10.42 0.39 6.91
N GLN A 234 -10.46 0.31 8.23
CA GLN A 234 -11.72 0.40 8.98
C GLN A 234 -12.44 1.74 8.79
N ASP A 235 -11.71 2.86 8.79
CA ASP A 235 -12.31 4.17 8.55
C ASP A 235 -12.81 4.32 7.12
N ALA A 236 -12.11 3.74 6.14
CA ALA A 236 -12.58 3.65 4.76
C ALA A 236 -13.87 2.82 4.69
N ALA A 237 -13.88 1.58 5.19
CA ALA A 237 -15.04 0.70 5.14
C ALA A 237 -16.30 1.32 5.78
N ARG A 238 -16.14 2.00 6.92
CA ARG A 238 -17.25 2.66 7.63
C ARG A 238 -17.65 4.02 7.04
N GLY A 239 -16.99 4.49 5.99
CA GLY A 239 -17.25 5.82 5.40
C GLY A 239 -16.89 6.98 6.31
N ARG A 240 -15.93 6.80 7.22
CA ARG A 240 -15.47 7.83 8.19
C ARG A 240 -14.10 8.41 7.82
N MET A 241 -13.56 8.06 6.67
CA MET A 241 -12.27 8.53 6.21
C MET A 241 -12.32 10.05 5.96
N THR A 242 -11.55 10.80 6.75
CA THR A 242 -11.44 12.26 6.68
C THR A 242 -9.98 12.69 6.69
N VAL A 243 -9.69 13.90 6.18
CA VAL A 243 -8.35 14.51 6.23
C VAL A 243 -7.81 14.55 7.67
N HIS A 244 -8.64 14.93 8.65
CA HIS A 244 -8.24 15.02 10.05
C HIS A 244 -7.97 13.64 10.67
N GLY A 245 -8.88 12.67 10.49
CA GLY A 245 -8.72 11.30 11.00
C GLY A 245 -7.47 10.64 10.43
N PHE A 246 -7.26 10.77 9.12
CA PHE A 246 -6.06 10.30 8.44
C PHE A 246 -4.79 10.94 9.01
N ALA A 247 -4.78 12.27 9.19
CA ALA A 247 -3.61 12.97 9.73
C ALA A 247 -3.28 12.52 11.16
N LYS A 248 -4.29 12.20 11.98
CA LYS A 248 -4.11 11.66 13.33
C LYS A 248 -3.47 10.27 13.28
N ILE A 249 -4.03 9.34 12.50
CA ILE A 249 -3.53 7.97 12.36
C ILE A 249 -2.08 7.96 11.84
N THR A 250 -1.82 8.69 10.75
CA THR A 250 -0.50 8.67 10.09
C THR A 250 0.58 9.46 10.83
N ARG A 251 0.20 10.45 11.66
CA ARG A 251 1.18 11.15 12.52
C ARG A 251 1.81 10.21 13.53
N ASN A 252 1.03 9.29 14.11
CA ASN A 252 1.54 8.32 15.06
C ASN A 252 2.48 7.33 14.35
N ALA A 253 2.06 6.76 13.21
CA ALA A 253 2.91 5.86 12.41
C ALA A 253 4.26 6.50 12.04
N ARG A 254 4.26 7.76 11.57
CA ARG A 254 5.51 8.48 11.24
C ARG A 254 6.42 8.70 12.45
N ARG A 255 5.86 8.93 13.65
CA ARG A 255 6.65 9.19 14.86
C ARG A 255 7.33 7.94 15.42
N ASN A 256 6.88 6.76 15.01
CA ASN A 256 7.41 5.49 15.47
C ASN A 256 8.21 4.76 14.38
N ASP A 257 8.17 5.22 13.13
CA ASP A 257 8.89 4.59 12.02
C ASP A 257 10.36 5.03 11.96
N PRO A 258 11.34 4.10 12.15
CA PRO A 258 12.75 4.44 12.11
C PRO A 258 13.18 5.01 10.76
N ALA A 259 12.67 4.46 9.65
CA ALA A 259 13.07 4.88 8.31
C ALA A 259 12.66 6.33 8.02
N TYR A 260 11.44 6.70 8.40
CA TYR A 260 10.94 8.07 8.31
C TYR A 260 11.75 9.02 9.18
N LEU A 261 12.03 8.66 10.44
CA LEU A 261 12.80 9.51 11.34
C LEU A 261 14.23 9.73 10.83
N LYS A 262 14.87 8.72 10.24
CA LYS A 262 16.17 8.87 9.57
C LYS A 262 16.11 9.85 8.39
N ARG A 263 15.10 9.71 7.51
CA ARG A 263 14.88 10.65 6.39
C ARG A 263 14.63 12.07 6.87
N LEU A 264 13.82 12.24 7.90
CA LEU A 264 13.52 13.55 8.49
C LEU A 264 14.76 14.19 9.12
N MET A 265 15.58 13.40 9.82
CA MET A 265 16.84 13.84 10.40
C MET A 265 17.82 14.28 9.31
N ALA A 266 18.05 13.46 8.28
CA ALA A 266 18.94 13.79 7.17
C ALA A 266 18.49 15.09 6.47
N ARG A 267 17.19 15.22 6.19
CA ARG A 267 16.63 16.42 5.58
C ARG A 267 16.77 17.67 6.45
N ALA A 268 16.67 17.53 7.77
CA ALA A 268 16.89 18.64 8.69
C ALA A 268 18.37 19.10 8.64
N LEU A 269 19.31 18.17 8.53
CA LEU A 269 20.73 18.47 8.38
C LEU A 269 21.04 19.17 7.05
N ASP A 270 20.50 18.67 5.94
CA ASP A 270 20.66 19.30 4.61
C ASP A 270 20.19 20.76 4.59
N LYS A 271 19.18 21.09 5.42
CA LYS A 271 18.64 22.45 5.55
C LYS A 271 19.32 23.29 6.63
N GLY A 272 20.44 22.82 7.19
CA GLY A 272 21.16 23.49 8.27
C GLY A 272 20.40 23.54 9.61
N ARG A 273 19.28 22.83 9.74
CA ARG A 273 18.42 22.83 10.95
C ARG A 273 18.93 21.83 12.00
N ARG A 274 20.17 22.03 12.47
CA ARG A 274 20.85 21.13 13.43
C ARG A 274 20.04 20.87 14.70
N ALA A 275 19.38 21.90 15.25
CA ALA A 275 18.53 21.75 16.44
C ALA A 275 17.32 20.82 16.20
N LEU A 276 16.71 20.86 15.02
CA LEU A 276 15.63 19.94 14.65
C LEU A 276 16.17 18.52 14.47
N ALA A 277 17.30 18.35 13.78
CA ALA A 277 17.93 17.04 13.62
C ALA A 277 18.25 16.39 14.97
N ARG A 278 18.75 17.16 15.94
CA ARG A 278 18.99 16.68 17.31
C ARG A 278 17.69 16.24 18.02
N LYS A 279 16.60 17.02 17.90
CA LYS A 279 15.29 16.64 18.45
C LYS A 279 14.75 15.34 17.85
N VAL A 280 14.91 15.18 16.53
CA VAL A 280 14.49 13.96 15.82
C VAL A 280 15.34 12.76 16.24
N ALA A 281 16.66 12.94 16.39
CA ALA A 281 17.56 11.89 16.85
C ALA A 281 17.25 11.46 18.30
N ALA A 282 16.98 12.41 19.20
CA ALA A 282 16.56 12.12 20.58
C ALA A 282 15.26 11.29 20.61
N HIS A 283 14.23 11.77 19.91
CA HIS A 283 12.96 11.05 19.80
C HIS A 283 13.12 9.66 19.16
N GLY A 284 13.94 9.56 18.10
CA GLY A 284 14.21 8.29 17.42
C GLY A 284 14.95 7.29 18.30
N ALA A 285 15.92 7.74 19.09
CA ALA A 285 16.63 6.89 20.04
C ALA A 285 15.68 6.33 21.12
N GLU A 286 14.79 7.19 21.66
CA GLU A 286 13.81 6.82 22.68
C GLU A 286 12.78 5.81 22.15
N VAL A 287 12.18 6.07 20.98
CA VAL A 287 11.04 5.29 20.49
C VAL A 287 11.45 4.03 19.71
N THR A 288 12.60 4.05 19.04
CA THR A 288 12.98 2.96 18.13
C THR A 288 14.13 2.10 18.63
N GLY A 289 14.94 2.60 19.56
CA GLY A 289 16.18 1.94 19.99
C GLY A 289 17.24 1.77 18.89
N HIS A 290 17.07 2.39 17.71
CA HIS A 290 17.97 2.17 16.57
C HIS A 290 19.34 2.86 16.81
N PRO A 291 20.48 2.15 16.64
CA PRO A 291 21.81 2.66 16.98
C PRO A 291 22.20 3.95 16.24
N ASP A 292 21.80 4.08 14.97
CA ASP A 292 22.04 5.28 14.16
C ASP A 292 21.58 6.60 14.84
N PHE A 293 20.51 6.57 15.63
CA PHE A 293 20.04 7.79 16.32
C PHE A 293 20.95 8.15 17.50
N ALA A 294 21.45 7.17 18.23
CA ALA A 294 22.43 7.40 19.30
C ALA A 294 23.76 7.93 18.72
N ALA A 295 24.24 7.34 17.61
CA ALA A 295 25.42 7.82 16.90
C ALA A 295 25.23 9.25 16.36
N ALA A 296 24.04 9.57 15.83
CA ALA A 296 23.70 10.91 15.38
C ALA A 296 23.68 11.92 16.53
N LEU A 297 23.19 11.55 17.71
CA LEU A 297 23.20 12.42 18.89
C LEU A 297 24.62 12.79 19.34
N GLN A 298 25.55 11.83 19.33
CA GLN A 298 26.96 12.09 19.65
C GLN A 298 27.57 13.09 18.68
N THR A 299 27.36 12.87 17.37
CA THR A 299 27.86 13.73 16.29
C THR A 299 27.24 15.15 16.34
N LEU A 300 25.96 15.26 16.71
CA LEU A 300 25.24 16.54 16.80
C LEU A 300 25.43 17.25 18.14
N GLY A 301 25.95 16.55 19.15
CA GLY A 301 26.31 17.06 20.47
C GLY A 301 27.72 17.66 20.53
N ALA A 302 28.63 17.20 19.66
CA ALA A 302 29.93 17.83 19.48
C ALA A 302 29.78 19.28 18.99
N ALA A 303 30.34 20.24 19.74
CA ALA A 303 30.30 21.65 19.40
C ALA A 303 31.03 21.90 18.05
N PRO A 304 30.55 22.82 17.19
CA PRO A 304 31.29 23.20 16.00
C PRO A 304 32.49 24.07 16.40
N GLY A 305 33.66 23.46 16.63
CA GLY A 305 34.89 24.22 16.87
C GLY A 305 35.90 23.53 17.79
N SER A 306 36.61 22.53 17.26
CA SER A 306 37.97 22.22 17.70
C SER A 306 38.83 22.01 16.45
N GLN A 307 39.10 23.11 15.74
CA GLN A 307 40.27 23.13 14.85
C GLN A 307 41.51 23.02 15.74
N PRO A 308 42.47 22.14 15.46
CA PRO A 308 43.73 22.13 16.18
C PRO A 308 44.48 23.41 15.82
N THR A 309 44.68 24.29 16.80
CA THR A 309 45.62 25.39 16.72
C THR A 309 47.01 24.82 16.44
N LEU A 310 47.57 25.13 15.28
CA LEU A 310 48.98 24.88 14.98
C LEU A 310 49.84 25.68 15.98
N PRO A 311 50.86 25.06 16.61
CA PRO A 311 51.76 25.77 17.49
C PRO A 311 52.66 26.72 16.69
N ALA A 312 53.00 27.84 17.34
CA ALA A 312 53.76 28.98 16.81
C ALA A 312 55.17 28.64 16.34
#